data_AF-A0A952HEF9-F1
#
_entry.id   AF-A0A952HEF9-F1
#
_cell.length_a   1.000
_cell.length_b   1.000
_cell.length_c   1.000
_cell.angle_alpha   90.00
_cell.angle_beta   90.00
_cell.angle_gamma   90.00
#
_symmetry.space_group_name_H-M   'P 1'
#
loop_
_entity.id
_entity.type
_entity.pdbx_description
1 polymer ?
#
loop_
_entity_poly.entity_id
_entity_poly.type
_entity_poly.pdbx_seq_one_letter_code
_entity_poly.pdbx_strand_id
1 'polypeptide(L)'
;MARAFALAGLLRLRQIEKEHAASDLAAANALRRDAGERQARAIAALHAVPVEATDASTLFAMAAARASSRSMLADLAALAAERDDQAVEAQQAFTEAKKRAVGLEKLESRHRTEVIAGDLSAEQSAIDEVATGAWRRAREGGDA
;
A
#
# COMPACT_ATOMS: atom_id res chain seq x y z
N MET A 1 29.71 -17.36 -7.58
CA MET A 1 28.86 -17.53 -6.38
C MET A 1 27.95 -16.33 -6.28
N ALA A 2 26.64 -16.52 -6.07
CA ALA A 2 25.69 -15.42 -6.00
C ALA A 2 26.01 -14.51 -4.79
N ARG A 3 26.45 -13.27 -5.05
CA ARG A 3 26.78 -12.30 -4.00
C ARG A 3 25.47 -11.71 -3.45
N ALA A 4 25.08 -12.17 -2.26
CA ALA A 4 23.84 -11.75 -1.62
C ALA A 4 23.82 -10.24 -1.31
N PHE A 5 22.64 -9.63 -1.38
CA PHE A 5 22.44 -8.24 -1.01
C PHE A 5 22.46 -8.09 0.53
N ALA A 6 23.40 -7.30 1.05
CA ALA A 6 23.64 -7.19 2.50
C ALA A 6 22.40 -6.69 3.29
N LEU A 7 21.51 -5.92 2.67
CA LEU A 7 20.31 -5.37 3.29
C LEU A 7 19.03 -6.18 2.97
N ALA A 8 19.15 -7.42 2.47
CA ALA A 8 18.00 -8.24 2.08
C ALA A 8 17.02 -8.48 3.25
N GLY A 9 17.54 -8.72 4.47
CA GLY A 9 16.70 -8.89 5.66
C GLY A 9 15.91 -7.62 6.01
N LEU A 10 16.55 -6.45 5.93
CA LEU A 10 15.90 -5.16 6.16
C LEU A 10 14.86 -4.85 5.07
N LEU A 11 15.17 -5.15 3.81
CA LEU A 11 14.23 -4.99 2.70
C LEU A 11 12.97 -5.83 2.93
N ARG A 12 13.11 -7.09 3.34
CA ARG A 12 11.99 -7.97 3.66
C ARG A 12 11.13 -7.40 4.80
N LEU A 13 11.75 -6.90 5.87
CA LEU A 13 11.02 -6.25 6.95
C LEU A 13 10.22 -5.03 6.44
N ARG A 14 10.83 -4.16 5.63
CA ARG A 14 10.14 -2.98 5.07
C ARG A 14 9.02 -3.34 4.11
N GLN A 15 9.15 -4.44 3.38
CA GLN A 15 8.06 -4.95 2.52
C GLN A 15 6.88 -5.43 3.36
N ILE A 16 7.13 -6.18 4.45
CA ILE A 16 6.08 -6.60 5.39
C ILE A 16 5.39 -5.39 6.05
N GLU A 17 6.17 -4.40 6.50
CA GLU A 17 5.60 -3.15 7.06
C GLU A 17 4.73 -2.40 6.03
N LYS A 18 5.17 -2.35 4.76
CA LYS A 18 4.41 -1.73 3.66
C LYS A 18 3.11 -2.48 3.39
N GLU A 19 3.12 -3.80 3.40
CA GLU A 19 1.94 -4.66 3.22
C GLU A 19 0.95 -4.50 4.39
N HIS A 20 1.45 -4.46 5.63
CA HIS A 20 0.63 -4.20 6.81
C HIS A 20 -0.06 -2.84 6.71
N ALA A 21 0.69 -1.77 6.42
CA ALA A 21 0.13 -0.44 6.28
C ALA A 21 -0.89 -0.34 5.11
N ALA A 22 -0.70 -1.12 4.05
CA ALA A 22 -1.67 -1.21 2.95
C ALA A 22 -2.97 -1.90 3.41
N SER A 23 -2.87 -2.95 4.23
CA SER A 23 -4.03 -3.62 4.84
C SER A 23 -4.79 -2.68 5.76
N ASP A 24 -4.09 -1.93 6.62
CA ASP A 24 -4.70 -0.94 7.53
C ASP A 24 -5.44 0.14 6.75
N LEU A 25 -4.83 0.67 5.68
CA LEU A 25 -5.46 1.64 4.78
C LEU A 25 -6.71 1.05 4.08
N ALA A 26 -6.67 -0.21 3.66
CA ALA A 26 -7.81 -0.87 3.06
C ALA A 26 -8.97 -1.01 4.07
N ALA A 27 -8.67 -1.38 5.31
CA ALA A 27 -9.64 -1.49 6.40
C ALA A 27 -10.26 -0.13 6.74
N ALA A 28 -9.44 0.92 6.91
CA ALA A 28 -9.91 2.27 7.20
C ALA A 28 -10.84 2.80 6.09
N ASN A 29 -10.49 2.57 4.82
CA ASN A 29 -11.34 2.94 3.69
C ASN A 29 -12.66 2.15 3.66
N ALA A 30 -12.67 0.88 4.05
CA ALA A 30 -13.90 0.09 4.15
C ALA A 30 -14.83 0.65 5.25
N LEU A 31 -14.28 0.98 6.41
CA LEU A 31 -15.04 1.60 7.51
C LEU A 31 -15.59 2.98 7.12
N ARG A 32 -14.80 3.80 6.42
CA ARG A 32 -15.26 5.09 5.88
C ARG A 32 -16.45 4.94 4.95
N ARG A 33 -16.40 3.97 4.03
CA ARG A 33 -17.52 3.69 3.11
C ARG A 33 -18.77 3.22 3.87
N ASP A 34 -18.62 2.29 4.81
CA ASP A 34 -19.73 1.80 5.63
C ASP A 34 -20.38 2.93 6.45
N ALA A 35 -19.59 3.83 7.04
CA ALA A 35 -20.12 5.00 7.75
C ALA A 35 -20.96 5.89 6.83
N GLY A 36 -20.47 6.18 5.61
CA GLY A 36 -21.22 6.93 4.60
C GLY A 36 -22.51 6.24 4.16
N GLU A 37 -22.49 4.92 3.95
CA GLU A 37 -23.67 4.13 3.60
C GLU A 37 -24.71 4.11 4.73
N ARG A 38 -24.28 4.02 6.00
CA ARG A 38 -25.18 4.11 7.16
C ARG A 38 -25.83 5.49 7.26
N GLN A 39 -25.05 6.56 7.06
CA GLN A 39 -25.57 7.92 7.05
C GLN A 39 -26.59 8.13 5.92
N ALA A 40 -26.30 7.65 4.70
CA ALA A 40 -27.22 7.73 3.57
C ALA A 40 -28.53 6.98 3.84
N ARG A 41 -28.46 5.77 4.42
CA ARG A 41 -29.65 5.00 4.81
C ARG A 41 -30.47 5.70 5.89
N ALA A 42 -29.82 6.31 6.88
CA ALA A 42 -30.50 7.07 7.93
C ALA A 42 -31.25 8.29 7.38
N ILE A 43 -30.62 9.02 6.45
CA ILE A 43 -31.25 10.15 5.75
C ILE A 43 -32.46 9.67 4.93
N ALA A 44 -32.32 8.59 4.16
CA ALA A 44 -33.41 8.01 3.39
C ALA A 44 -34.59 7.57 4.28
N ALA A 45 -34.31 6.94 5.43
CA ALA A 45 -35.33 6.55 6.40
C ALA A 45 -36.08 7.76 6.98
N LEU A 46 -35.38 8.86 7.26
CA LEU A 46 -36.01 10.10 7.71
C LEU A 46 -36.94 10.70 6.66
N HIS A 47 -36.56 10.64 5.38
CA HIS A 47 -37.42 11.09 4.28
C HIS A 47 -38.66 10.23 4.06
N ALA A 48 -38.64 8.96 4.48
CA ALA A 48 -39.79 8.06 4.38
C ALA A 48 -40.85 8.29 5.48
N VAL A 49 -40.57 9.10 6.51
CA VAL A 49 -41.55 9.42 7.56
C VAL A 49 -42.66 10.30 6.99
N PRO A 50 -43.96 9.95 7.18
CA PRO A 50 -45.09 10.74 6.70
C PRO A 50 -45.01 12.22 7.12
N VAL A 51 -45.51 13.11 6.27
CA VAL A 51 -45.47 14.56 6.51
C VAL A 51 -46.74 15.07 7.20
N GLU A 52 -47.85 14.36 7.01
CA GLU A 52 -49.17 14.72 7.55
C GLU A 52 -49.48 13.95 8.84
N ALA A 53 -49.93 14.68 9.87
CA ALA A 53 -50.46 14.10 11.09
C ALA A 53 -51.99 14.10 11.03
N THR A 54 -52.62 12.95 11.31
CA THR A 54 -54.07 12.79 11.28
C THR A 54 -54.72 13.08 12.63
N ASP A 55 -53.95 13.10 13.72
CA ASP A 55 -54.39 13.42 15.07
C ASP A 55 -53.22 13.95 15.95
N ALA A 56 -53.52 14.36 17.19
CA ALA A 56 -52.49 14.87 18.10
C ALA A 56 -51.45 13.80 18.48
N SER A 57 -51.85 12.53 18.57
CA SER A 57 -50.96 11.44 18.97
C SER A 57 -49.90 11.12 17.89
N THR A 58 -50.33 11.13 16.63
CA THR A 58 -49.48 11.00 15.44
C THR A 58 -48.53 12.20 15.32
N LEU A 59 -49.00 13.41 15.64
CA LEU A 59 -48.13 14.61 15.69
C LEU A 59 -47.02 14.47 16.74
N PHE A 60 -47.32 14.02 17.96
CA PHE A 60 -46.31 13.78 18.98
C PHE A 60 -45.35 12.64 18.60
N ALA A 61 -45.85 11.54 18.03
CA ALA A 61 -45.02 10.44 17.55
C ALA A 61 -44.06 10.89 16.45
N MET A 62 -44.53 11.70 15.50
CA MET A 62 -43.70 12.28 14.43
C MET A 62 -42.64 13.24 14.97
N ALA A 63 -42.99 14.08 15.95
CA ALA A 63 -42.04 14.97 16.61
C ALA A 63 -40.94 14.18 17.35
N ALA A 64 -41.32 13.14 18.10
CA ALA A 64 -40.39 12.25 18.78
C ALA A 64 -39.47 11.50 17.80
N ALA A 65 -40.04 10.96 16.71
CA ALA A 65 -39.27 10.29 15.66
C ALA A 65 -38.26 11.23 15.00
N ARG A 66 -38.66 12.46 14.66
CA ARG A 66 -37.74 13.46 14.07
C ARG A 66 -36.66 13.89 15.05
N ALA A 67 -36.98 14.06 16.33
CA ALA A 67 -35.99 14.37 17.37
C ALA A 67 -34.95 13.25 17.51
N SER A 68 -35.41 11.99 17.59
CA SER A 68 -34.54 10.81 17.66
C SER A 68 -33.65 10.68 16.42
N SER A 69 -34.23 10.83 15.22
CA SER A 69 -33.47 10.75 13.96
C SER A 69 -32.43 11.86 13.83
N ARG A 70 -32.70 13.07 14.32
CA ARG A 70 -31.71 14.15 14.34
C ARG A 70 -30.52 13.83 15.25
N SER A 71 -30.76 13.25 16.42
CA SER A 71 -29.69 12.80 17.31
C SER A 71 -28.85 11.72 16.64
N MET A 72 -29.51 10.69 16.08
CA MET A 72 -28.82 9.60 15.38
C MET A 72 -28.00 10.09 14.18
N LEU A 73 -28.51 11.06 13.41
CA LEU A 73 -27.78 11.66 12.29
C LEU A 73 -26.57 12.46 12.75
N ALA A 74 -26.65 13.14 13.90
CA ALA A 74 -25.50 13.83 14.47
C ALA A 74 -24.41 12.83 14.91
N ASP A 75 -24.79 11.72 15.53
CA ASP A 75 -23.86 10.65 15.91
C ASP A 75 -23.21 10.01 14.68
N LEU A 76 -23.98 9.74 13.62
CA LEU A 76 -23.46 9.20 12.37
C LEU A 76 -22.53 10.18 11.64
N ALA A 77 -22.81 11.48 11.70
CA ALA A 77 -21.94 12.51 11.14
C ALA A 77 -20.60 12.59 11.90
N ALA A 78 -20.65 12.54 13.24
CA ALA A 78 -19.44 12.47 14.06
C ALA A 78 -18.62 11.21 13.78
N LEU A 79 -19.29 10.07 13.65
CA LEU A 79 -18.66 8.80 13.28
C LEU A 79 -17.99 8.88 11.90
N ALA A 80 -18.68 9.47 10.90
CA ALA A 80 -18.12 9.63 9.55
C ALA A 80 -16.87 10.51 9.55
N ALA A 81 -16.90 11.63 10.27
CA ALA A 81 -15.73 12.50 10.44
C ALA A 81 -14.55 11.76 11.07
N GLU A 82 -14.78 10.98 12.13
CA GLU A 82 -13.74 10.16 12.75
C GLU A 82 -13.17 9.12 11.76
N ARG A 83 -14.00 8.48 10.95
CA ARG A 83 -13.53 7.52 9.93
C ARG A 83 -12.75 8.20 8.81
N ASP A 84 -13.10 9.43 8.45
CA ASP A 84 -12.34 10.23 7.49
C ASP A 84 -10.94 10.52 8.03
N ASP A 85 -10.83 10.97 9.28
CA ASP A 85 -9.55 11.25 9.94
C ASP A 85 -8.69 9.98 10.02
N GLN A 86 -9.26 8.85 10.44
CA GLN A 86 -8.57 7.55 10.47
C GLN A 86 -8.06 7.11 9.09
N ALA A 87 -8.85 7.36 8.02
CA ALA A 87 -8.42 7.04 6.66
C ALA A 87 -7.26 7.94 6.20
N VAL A 88 -7.25 9.21 6.59
CA VAL A 88 -6.14 10.14 6.32
C VAL A 88 -4.88 9.69 7.05
N GLU A 89 -4.97 9.34 8.34
CA GLU A 89 -3.84 8.83 9.13
C GLU A 89 -3.26 7.54 8.53
N ALA A 90 -4.12 6.57 8.18
CA ALA A 90 -3.70 5.33 7.55
C ALA A 90 -3.02 5.59 6.18
N GLN A 91 -3.51 6.56 5.42
CA GLN A 91 -2.92 6.95 4.13
C GLN A 91 -1.52 7.54 4.31
N GLN A 92 -1.32 8.36 5.34
CA GLN A 92 -0.02 8.92 5.69
C GLN A 92 0.95 7.81 6.12
N ALA A 93 0.51 6.91 7.01
CA ALA A 93 1.30 5.76 7.47
C ALA A 93 1.75 4.86 6.31
N PHE A 94 0.84 4.54 5.38
CA PHE A 94 1.16 3.77 4.18
C PHE A 94 2.18 4.50 3.28
N THR A 95 2.00 5.82 3.09
CA THR A 95 2.92 6.63 2.29
C THR A 95 4.33 6.62 2.87
N GLU A 96 4.46 6.74 4.19
CA GLU A 96 5.75 6.68 4.87
C GLU A 96 6.38 5.29 4.82
N ALA A 97 5.60 4.22 5.00
CA ALA A 97 6.09 2.85 4.85
C ALA A 97 6.59 2.60 3.42
N LYS A 98 5.85 3.07 2.41
CA LYS A 98 6.25 3.01 1.00
C LYS A 98 7.55 3.75 0.74
N LYS A 99 7.72 4.98 1.25
CA LYS A 99 8.95 5.77 1.09
C LYS A 99 10.17 5.01 1.65
N ARG A 100 10.05 4.40 2.83
CA ARG A 100 11.13 3.60 3.45
C ARG A 100 11.50 2.36 2.63
N ALA A 101 10.51 1.69 2.03
CA ALA A 101 10.75 0.50 1.22
C ALA A 101 11.41 0.82 -0.14
N VAL A 102 10.93 1.85 -0.85
CA VAL A 102 11.40 2.19 -2.21
C VAL A 102 12.90 2.46 -2.28
N GLY A 103 13.48 3.08 -1.25
CA GLY A 103 14.92 3.31 -1.21
C GLY A 103 15.73 2.01 -1.25
N LEU A 104 15.31 1.01 -0.46
CA LEU A 104 15.96 -0.31 -0.42
C LEU A 104 15.71 -1.12 -1.69
N GLU A 105 14.50 -1.06 -2.25
CA GLU A 105 14.16 -1.72 -3.52
C GLU A 105 15.06 -1.23 -4.67
N LYS A 106 15.33 0.09 -4.73
CA LYS A 106 16.25 0.67 -5.72
C LYS A 106 17.69 0.22 -5.50
N LEU A 107 18.16 0.17 -4.26
CA LEU A 107 19.51 -0.30 -3.93
C LEU A 107 19.69 -1.77 -4.28
N GLU A 108 18.70 -2.63 -4.00
CA GLU A 108 18.73 -4.04 -4.38
C GLU A 108 18.78 -4.20 -5.91
N SER A 109 17.97 -3.43 -6.65
CA SER A 109 17.99 -3.46 -8.11
C SER A 109 19.36 -3.05 -8.66
N ARG A 110 19.98 -2.01 -8.10
CA ARG A 110 21.31 -1.57 -8.50
C ARG A 110 22.39 -2.61 -8.19
N HIS A 111 22.37 -3.17 -6.98
CA HIS A 111 23.28 -4.25 -6.58
C HIS A 111 23.19 -5.44 -7.55
N ARG A 112 21.98 -5.85 -7.91
CA ARG A 112 21.77 -6.94 -8.87
C ARG A 112 22.37 -6.63 -10.23
N THR A 113 22.19 -5.41 -10.75
CA THR A 113 22.81 -4.99 -12.01
C THR A 113 24.34 -4.99 -11.92
N GLU A 114 24.91 -4.47 -10.83
CA GLU A 114 26.36 -4.42 -10.62
C GLU A 114 26.98 -5.82 -10.49
N VAL A 115 26.30 -6.76 -9.81
CA VAL A 115 26.72 -8.16 -9.72
C VAL A 115 26.74 -8.82 -11.10
N ILE A 116 25.66 -8.67 -11.88
CA ILE A 116 25.58 -9.25 -13.23
C ILE A 116 26.68 -8.68 -14.13
N ALA A 117 26.90 -7.38 -14.11
CA ALA A 117 27.95 -6.74 -14.92
C ALA A 117 29.36 -7.23 -14.51
N GLY A 118 29.60 -7.39 -13.21
CA GLY A 118 30.86 -7.93 -12.68
C GLY A 118 31.10 -9.37 -13.11
N ASP A 119 30.07 -10.22 -13.03
CA ASP A 119 30.14 -11.62 -13.45
C ASP A 119 30.45 -11.73 -14.96
N LEU A 120 29.76 -10.94 -15.79
CA LEU A 120 30.02 -10.87 -17.25
C LEU A 120 31.44 -10.38 -17.57
N SER A 121 31.93 -9.37 -16.86
CA SER A 121 33.29 -8.85 -17.05
C SER A 121 34.36 -9.87 -16.66
N ALA A 122 34.12 -10.65 -15.60
CA ALA A 122 35.03 -11.72 -15.18
C ALA A 122 35.05 -12.88 -16.18
N GLU A 123 33.87 -13.25 -16.71
CA GLU A 123 33.75 -14.26 -17.77
C GLU A 123 34.48 -13.84 -19.04
N GLN A 124 34.28 -12.59 -19.49
CA GLN A 124 34.97 -12.08 -20.68
C GLN A 124 36.49 -12.07 -20.49
N SER A 125 36.97 -11.65 -19.32
CA SER A 125 38.41 -11.64 -19.00
C SER A 125 39.00 -13.05 -19.09
N ALA A 126 38.28 -14.06 -18.60
CA ALA A 126 38.70 -15.46 -18.70
C ALA A 126 38.73 -15.97 -20.15
N ILE A 127 37.75 -15.60 -20.98
CA ILE A 127 37.72 -15.94 -22.41
C ILE A 127 38.92 -15.31 -23.13
N ASP A 128 39.21 -14.04 -22.86
CA ASP A 128 40.32 -13.32 -23.47
C ASP A 128 41.67 -13.93 -23.07
N GLU A 129 41.83 -14.34 -21.81
CA GLU A 129 43.03 -15.04 -21.32
C GLU A 129 43.22 -16.40 -22.03
N VAL A 130 42.15 -17.18 -22.18
CA VAL A 130 42.20 -18.47 -22.91
C VAL A 130 42.55 -18.26 -24.38
N ALA A 131 41.94 -17.26 -25.03
CA ALA A 131 42.17 -16.95 -26.43
C ALA A 131 43.61 -16.47 -26.69
N THR A 132 44.12 -15.55 -25.87
CA THR A 132 45.50 -15.05 -25.96
C THR A 132 46.52 -16.14 -25.65
N GLY A 133 46.24 -17.01 -24.66
CA GLY A 133 47.06 -18.17 -24.35
C GLY A 133 47.11 -19.21 -25.48
N ALA A 134 45.97 -19.50 -26.11
CA ALA A 134 45.90 -20.39 -27.26
C ALA A 134 46.65 -19.83 -28.47
N TRP A 135 46.49 -18.53 -28.76
CA TRP A 135 47.20 -17.84 -29.84
C TRP A 135 48.72 -17.86 -29.63
N ARG A 136 49.19 -17.60 -28.41
CA ARG A 136 50.63 -17.64 -28.08
C ARG A 136 51.23 -19.03 -28.33
N ARG A 137 50.58 -20.09 -27.86
CA ARG A 137 51.03 -21.48 -28.08
C ARG A 137 51.09 -21.86 -29.56
N ALA A 138 50.09 -21.45 -30.35
CA ALA A 138 50.08 -21.71 -31.80
C ALA A 138 51.25 -21.04 -32.52
N ARG A 139 51.64 -19.83 -32.08
CA ARG A 139 52.77 -19.09 -32.64
C ARG A 139 54.13 -19.68 -32.25
N GLU A 140 54.28 -20.12 -30.99
CA GLU A 140 55.52 -20.77 -30.52
C GLU A 140 55.71 -22.17 -31.12
N GLY A 141 54.64 -22.90 -31.40
CA GLY A 141 54.71 -24.22 -32.06
C GLY A 141 54.84 -24.18 -33.59
N GLY A 142 54.69 -23.01 -34.22
CA GLY A 142 54.85 -22.81 -35.67
C GLY A 142 56.23 -22.31 -36.10
N ASP A 143 57.12 -22.03 -35.14
CA ASP A 143 58.52 -21.62 -35.36
C ASP A 143 59.52 -22.80 -35.21
N ALA A 144 59.02 -24.05 -35.28
CA ALA A 144 59.78 -25.30 -35.30
C ALA A 144 59.53 -26.07 -36.60
#